data_AF-W1YAN3-F1
#
_entry.id   AF-W1YAN3-F1
#
_cell.length_a   1.000
_cell.length_b   1.000
_cell.length_c   1.000
_cell.angle_alpha   90.00
_cell.angle_beta   90.00
_cell.angle_gamma   90.00
#
_symmetry.space_group_name_H-M   'P 1'
#
loop_
_entity.id
_entity.type
_entity.pdbx_description
1 polymer ?
#
loop_
_entity_poly.entity_id
_entity_poly.type
_entity_poly.pdbx_seq_one_letter_code
_entity_poly.pdbx_strand_id
1 'polypeptide(L)' 'LGYTIAHQSVVGDNPKRMAEVFQLASTRADIVISTGGLGPTQGDITRNVLADSIGRPIVFNQEAMDE' A
#
# COMPACT_ATOMS: atom_id res chain seq x y z
N LEU A 1 4.77 -21.05 -7.04
CA LEU A 1 5.66 -19.96 -6.58
C LEU A 1 6.35 -20.43 -5.29
N GLY A 2 7.64 -20.13 -5.11
CA GLY A 2 8.48 -20.62 -4.00
C GLY A 2 9.12 -19.47 -3.20
N TYR A 3 8.30 -18.52 -2.74
CA TYR A 3 8.77 -17.38 -1.94
C TYR A 3 8.63 -17.66 -0.44
N THR A 4 9.58 -17.17 0.35
CA THR A 4 9.53 -17.21 1.81
C THR A 4 8.81 -15.98 2.34
N ILE A 5 7.84 -16.18 3.24
CA ILE A 5 7.22 -15.09 3.99
C ILE A 5 8.16 -14.71 5.14
N ALA A 6 9.08 -13.79 4.89
CA ALA A 6 10.06 -13.36 5.89
C ALA A 6 9.46 -12.44 6.97
N HIS A 7 8.43 -11.68 6.61
CA HIS A 7 7.81 -10.69 7.50
C HIS A 7 6.30 -10.59 7.27
N GLN A 8 5.57 -10.29 8.33
CA GLN A 8 4.17 -9.91 8.32
C GLN A 8 3.99 -8.68 9.22
N SER A 9 3.16 -7.72 8.80
CA SER A 9 2.87 -6.51 9.57
C SER A 9 1.40 -6.18 9.50
N VAL A 10 0.85 -5.70 10.61
CA VAL A 10 -0.53 -5.24 10.72
C VAL A 10 -0.49 -3.81 11.24
N VAL A 11 -1.17 -2.90 10.54
CA VAL A 11 -1.18 -1.48 10.84
C VAL A 11 -2.61 -0.97 10.65
N GLY A 12 -3.07 -0.11 11.56
CA GLY A 12 -4.36 0.58 11.41
C GLY A 12 -4.23 1.80 10.50
N ASP A 13 -5.36 2.37 10.08
CA ASP A 13 -5.45 3.48 9.13
C ASP A 13 -4.91 4.81 9.71
N ASN A 14 -3.59 4.89 9.80
CA ASN A 14 -2.84 6.06 10.20
C ASN A 14 -1.75 6.33 9.15
N PRO A 15 -1.82 7.44 8.42
CA PRO A 15 -0.94 7.71 7.29
C PRO A 15 0.55 7.57 7.61
N LYS A 16 0.99 8.11 8.75
CA LYS A 16 2.39 8.08 9.16
C LYS A 16 2.87 6.64 9.41
N ARG A 17 2.13 5.86 10.20
CA ARG A 17 2.49 4.46 10.51
C ARG A 17 2.47 3.57 9.26
N MET A 18 1.50 3.77 8.39
CA MET A 18 1.40 3.03 7.13
C MET A 18 2.58 3.34 6.21
N ALA A 19 2.97 4.61 6.07
CA ALA A 19 4.14 5.02 5.28
C ALA A 19 5.44 4.41 5.84
N GLU A 20 5.63 4.41 7.16
CA GLU A 20 6.78 3.78 7.81
C GLU A 20 6.85 2.27 7.51
N VAL A 21 5.71 1.57 7.52
CA VAL A 21 5.63 0.13 7.17
C VAL A 21 5.97 -0.10 5.70
N PHE A 22 5.44 0.71 4.78
CA PHE A 22 5.77 0.59 3.35
C PHE A 22 7.24 0.85 3.07
N GLN A 23 7.82 1.89 3.66
CA GLN A 23 9.24 2.21 3.52
C GLN A 23 10.13 1.11 4.10
N LEU A 24 9.81 0.58 5.28
CA LEU A 24 10.58 -0.52 5.87
C LEU A 24 10.44 -1.80 5.04
N ALA A 25 9.25 -2.09 4.51
CA ALA A 25 9.04 -3.27 3.66
C ALA A 25 9.86 -3.17 2.37
N SER A 26 9.91 -1.99 1.74
CA SER A 26 10.66 -1.78 0.49
C SER A 26 12.18 -1.87 0.65
N THR A 27 12.73 -1.66 1.85
CA THR A 27 14.18 -1.80 2.08
C THR A 27 14.64 -3.25 2.32
N ARG A 28 13.74 -4.18 2.63
CA ARG A 28 14.09 -5.54 3.09
C ARG A 28 13.43 -6.69 2.34
N ALA A 29 12.53 -6.39 1.41
CA ALA A 29 11.81 -7.42 0.65
C ALA A 29 11.82 -7.11 -0.84
N ASP A 30 12.08 -8.14 -1.65
CA ASP A 30 11.98 -8.06 -3.11
C ASP A 30 10.52 -7.92 -3.57
N ILE A 31 9.58 -8.45 -2.79
CA ILE A 31 8.13 -8.41 -3.07
C ILE A 31 7.40 -8.01 -1.77
N VAL A 32 6.53 -7.00 -1.89
CA VAL A 32 5.63 -6.57 -0.82
C VAL A 32 4.19 -6.76 -1.30
N ILE A 33 3.39 -7.47 -0.49
CA ILE A 33 1.95 -7.65 -0.72
C ILE A 33 1.22 -6.94 0.41
N SER A 34 0.29 -6.04 0.07
CA SER A 34 -0.60 -5.39 1.02
C SER A 34 -2.06 -5.66 0.67
N THR A 35 -2.92 -5.62 1.69
CA THR A 35 -4.36 -5.85 1.56
C THR A 35 -5.11 -4.92 2.51
N GLY A 36 -6.35 -4.53 2.16
CA GLY A 36 -7.20 -3.67 2.99
C GLY A 36 -6.99 -2.17 2.72
N GLY A 37 -8.00 -1.37 3.04
CA GLY A 37 -7.97 0.09 2.89
C GLY A 37 -7.98 0.58 1.43
N LEU A 38 -8.60 -0.18 0.52
CA LEU A 38 -8.72 0.12 -0.92
C LEU A 38 -10.16 0.39 -1.38
N GLY A 39 -11.13 0.37 -0.46
CA GLY A 39 -12.53 0.66 -0.75
C GLY A 39 -12.82 2.13 -1.04
N PRO A 40 -14.10 2.50 -1.18
CA PRO A 40 -14.53 3.85 -1.51
C PRO A 40 -14.73 4.77 -0.30
N THR A 41 -14.45 4.30 0.92
CA THR A 41 -14.72 5.08 2.13
C THR A 41 -13.59 6.06 2.44
N GLN A 42 -13.85 7.05 3.29
CA GLN A 42 -12.80 7.99 3.73
C GLN A 42 -11.66 7.29 4.52
N GLY A 43 -11.93 6.12 5.10
CA GLY A 43 -10.93 5.31 5.80
C GLY A 43 -10.04 4.50 4.87
N ASP A 44 -10.40 4.35 3.59
CA ASP A 44 -9.65 3.57 2.61
C ASP A 44 -8.48 4.38 2.05
N ILE A 45 -7.41 4.47 2.84
CA ILE A 45 -6.27 5.35 2.55
C ILE A 45 -5.04 4.64 2.02
N THR A 46 -5.07 3.32 1.82
CA THR A 46 -3.89 2.51 1.46
C THR A 46 -3.23 2.98 0.18
N ARG A 47 -4.00 3.21 -0.90
CA ARG A 47 -3.47 3.69 -2.18
C ARG A 47 -2.75 5.03 -2.03
N ASN A 48 -3.38 5.95 -1.31
CA ASN A 48 -2.89 7.32 -1.12
C ASN A 48 -1.59 7.32 -0.32
N VAL A 49 -1.57 6.62 0.81
CA VAL A 49 -0.37 6.55 1.65
C VAL A 49 0.77 5.83 0.95
N LEU A 50 0.49 4.75 0.20
CA LEU A 50 1.52 4.06 -0.58
C LEU A 50 2.13 5.02 -1.61
N ALA A 51 1.30 5.69 -2.40
CA ALA A 51 1.74 6.62 -3.44
C ALA A 51 2.62 7.75 -2.86
N ASP A 52 2.19 8.36 -1.75
CA ASP A 52 2.95 9.37 -1.03
C ASP A 52 4.29 8.81 -0.51
N SER A 53 4.30 7.58 0.03
CA SER A 53 5.50 6.95 0.61
C SER A 53 6.59 6.67 -0.42
N ILE A 54 6.23 6.52 -1.70
CA ILE A 54 7.15 6.28 -2.82
C ILE A 54 7.30 7.50 -3.75
N GLY A 55 6.73 8.65 -3.38
CA GLY A 55 6.81 9.89 -4.16
C GLY A 55 6.18 9.79 -5.55
N ARG A 56 5.07 9.04 -5.69
CA ARG A 56 4.35 8.88 -6.95
C ARG A 56 2.99 9.59 -6.89
N PRO A 57 2.59 10.32 -7.94
CA PRO A 57 1.26 10.90 -7.99
C PRO A 57 0.22 9.81 -8.25
N ILE A 58 -0.99 10.03 -7.73
CA ILE A 58 -2.17 9.25 -8.10
C ILE A 58 -2.84 9.93 -9.28
N VAL A 59 -3.15 9.14 -10.30
CA VAL A 59 -3.91 9.58 -11.46
C VAL A 59 -5.19 8.78 -11.57
N PHE A 60 -6.23 9.42 -12.10
CA PHE A 60 -7.45 8.72 -12.47
C PHE A 60 -7.18 7.79 -13.65
N ASN A 61 -7.67 6.55 -13.55
CA ASN A 61 -7.58 5.58 -14.62
C ASN A 61 -9.00 5.31 -15.13
N GLN A 62 -9.27 5.67 -16.38
CA GLN A 62 -10.58 5.49 -17.02
C GLN A 62 -10.91 4.01 -17.23
N GLU A 63 -9.93 3.20 -17.65
CA GLU A 63 -10.11 1.76 -17.85
C GLU A 63 -10.55 1.08 -16.55
N ALA A 64 -9.90 1.42 -15.44
CA ALA A 64 -10.26 0.89 -14.11
C ALA A 64 -11.62 1.39 -13.58
N MET A 65 -12.21 2.43 -14.17
CA MET A 65 -13.55 2.92 -13.81
C MET A 65 -14.65 2.26 -14.65
N ASP A 66 -14.32 1.86 -15.88
CA ASP A 66 -15.27 1.29 -16.84
C ASP A 66 -15.46 -0.23 -16.66
N GLU A 67 -14.56 -0.90 -15.93
CA GLU A 67 -14.68 -2.29 -15.46
C GLU A 67 -15.63 -2.44 -14.26
#